data_AF-A0AA35KIF0-F1
#
_entry.id   AF-A0AA35KIF0-F1
#
_cell.length_a   1.000
_cell.length_b   1.000
_cell.length_c   1.000
_cell.angle_alpha   90.00
_cell.angle_beta   90.00
_cell.angle_gamma   90.00
#
_symmetry.space_group_name_H-M   'P 1'
#
loop_
_entity.id
_entity.type
_entity.pdbx_description
1 polymer ?
#
loop_
_entity_poly.entity_id
_entity_poly.type
_entity_poly.pdbx_seq_one_letter_code
_entity_poly.pdbx_strand_id
1 'polypeptide(L)'
;MEEKTRQLLCRGTGEEKMVRCSTKEEREVSGQVEKTPRSAIFNDIIKGGPIPKTWTHSKIVSIPKPLKDSLKVESYRPISLINQDYKIFTSILANRLKSSYTS
;
A
#
# COMPACT_ATOMS: atom_id res chain seq x y z
N MET A 1 -27.24 5.45 17.44
CA MET A 1 -28.32 6.16 16.70
C MET A 1 -27.73 7.52 16.34
N GLU A 2 -27.42 7.88 15.11
CA GLU A 2 -27.86 7.46 13.78
C GLU A 2 -26.78 8.03 12.82
N GLU A 3 -26.08 7.17 12.09
CA GLU A 3 -24.99 7.58 11.20
C GLU A 3 -25.59 8.01 9.85
N LYS A 4 -25.66 9.32 9.60
CA LYS A 4 -26.14 9.87 8.33
C LYS A 4 -25.11 9.62 7.24
N THR A 5 -25.30 8.53 6.51
CA THR A 5 -24.64 8.25 5.23
C THR A 5 -24.93 9.40 4.26
N ARG A 6 -23.92 10.22 3.97
CA ARG A 6 -24.01 11.22 2.90
C ARG A 6 -23.93 10.50 1.56
N GLN A 7 -25.08 10.27 0.93
CA GLN A 7 -25.17 9.90 -0.48
C GLN A 7 -24.73 11.12 -1.32
N LEU A 8 -23.59 11.05 -1.99
CA LEU A 8 -23.33 11.94 -3.13
C LEU A 8 -23.81 11.22 -4.40
N LEU A 9 -24.93 11.71 -4.95
CA LEU A 9 -25.51 11.24 -6.20
C LEU A 9 -24.98 12.13 -7.34
N CYS A 10 -23.97 11.69 -8.08
CA CYS A 10 -23.59 12.35 -9.32
C CYS A 10 -24.50 11.84 -10.45
N ARG A 11 -25.39 12.69 -10.98
CA ARG A 11 -26.22 12.36 -12.16
C ARG A 11 -25.45 12.66 -13.44
N GLY A 12 -25.21 11.64 -14.26
CA GLY A 12 -24.65 11.75 -15.61
C GLY A 12 -24.96 10.52 -16.44
N THR A 13 -26.01 10.62 -17.25
CA THR A 13 -26.34 9.89 -18.50
C THR A 13 -25.74 8.49 -18.75
N GLY A 14 -26.61 7.48 -18.75
CA GLY A 14 -26.63 6.49 -19.83
C GLY A 14 -25.66 5.31 -19.78
N GLU A 15 -25.50 4.66 -18.63
CA GLU A 15 -25.31 3.21 -18.43
C GLU A 15 -25.11 3.04 -16.92
N GLU A 16 -26.14 2.55 -16.21
CA GLU A 16 -25.99 2.15 -14.81
C GLU A 16 -25.15 0.88 -14.73
N LYS A 17 -23.84 1.00 -14.94
CA LYS A 17 -22.92 0.02 -14.39
C LYS A 17 -22.70 0.42 -12.96
N MET A 18 -23.22 -0.42 -12.07
CA MET A 18 -22.76 -0.53 -10.69
C MET A 18 -21.23 -0.63 -10.72
N VAL A 19 -20.55 0.51 -10.66
CA VAL A 19 -19.16 0.53 -10.24
C VAL A 19 -19.25 0.15 -8.79
N ARG A 20 -19.13 -1.15 -8.54
CA ARG A 20 -19.00 -1.68 -7.20
C ARG A 20 -17.61 -1.26 -6.72
N CYS A 21 -17.46 0.02 -6.39
CA CYS A 21 -16.44 0.47 -5.46
C CYS A 21 -16.87 -0.14 -4.13
N SER A 22 -16.52 -1.41 -3.96
CA SER A 22 -16.66 -2.05 -2.67
C SER A 22 -15.61 -1.38 -1.82
N THR A 23 -16.00 -0.37 -1.06
CA THR A 23 -15.41 -0.19 0.27
C THR A 23 -15.74 -1.46 1.04
N LYS A 24 -14.98 -2.54 0.76
CA LYS A 24 -14.83 -3.64 1.70
C LYS A 24 -13.93 -3.07 2.79
N GLU A 25 -14.59 -2.37 3.70
CA GLU A 25 -14.50 -2.67 5.11
C GLU A 25 -13.97 -4.11 5.30
N GLU A 26 -12.71 -4.12 5.70
CA GLU A 26 -12.04 -5.16 6.47
C GLU A 26 -12.51 -6.59 6.16
N ARG A 27 -11.79 -7.26 5.26
CA ARG A 27 -11.58 -8.69 5.45
C ARG A 27 -10.70 -8.86 6.69
N GLU A 28 -11.29 -8.72 7.88
CA GLU A 28 -10.84 -9.50 9.03
C GLU A 28 -11.18 -10.95 8.72
N VAL A 29 -10.28 -11.62 8.01
CA VAL A 29 -10.28 -13.09 7.97
C VAL A 29 -9.66 -13.51 9.29
N SER A 30 -10.54 -13.88 10.21
CA SER A 30 -10.26 -14.64 11.42
C SER A 30 -9.19 -15.71 11.16
N GLY A 31 -7.98 -15.51 11.69
CA GLY A 31 -7.02 -16.56 11.99
C GLY A 31 -6.48 -17.44 10.85
N GLN A 32 -6.73 -17.12 9.58
CA GLN A 32 -6.17 -17.88 8.46
C GLN A 32 -5.40 -16.96 7.52
N VAL A 33 -4.10 -17.21 7.41
CA VAL A 33 -3.24 -16.60 6.38
C VAL A 33 -3.71 -17.15 5.03
N GLU A 34 -4.58 -16.42 4.34
CA GLU A 34 -4.94 -16.70 2.94
C GLU A 34 -3.62 -16.75 2.15
N LYS A 35 -3.21 -17.93 1.68
CA LYS A 35 -1.95 -18.14 0.94
C LYS A 35 -2.05 -17.64 -0.50
N THR A 36 -2.54 -16.43 -0.68
CA THR A 36 -2.70 -15.82 -1.99
C THR A 36 -1.32 -15.54 -2.59
N PRO A 37 -1.04 -16.01 -3.82
CA PRO A 37 0.22 -15.70 -4.48
C PRO A 37 0.41 -14.19 -4.61
N ARG A 38 1.62 -13.69 -4.34
CA ARG A 38 1.96 -12.26 -4.46
C ARG A 38 1.63 -11.67 -5.84
N SER A 39 1.78 -12.49 -6.89
CA SER A 39 1.43 -12.10 -8.26
C SER A 39 -0.05 -11.77 -8.42
N ALA A 40 -0.95 -12.49 -7.76
CA ALA A 40 -2.38 -12.20 -7.79
C ALA A 40 -2.68 -10.84 -7.15
N ILE A 41 -2.08 -10.57 -5.99
CA ILE A 41 -2.20 -9.28 -5.30
C ILE A 41 -1.70 -8.13 -6.17
N PHE A 42 -0.52 -8.27 -6.80
CA PHE A 42 0.03 -7.22 -7.67
C PHE A 42 -0.85 -6.95 -8.89
N ASN A 43 -1.36 -8.00 -9.53
CA ASN A 43 -2.24 -7.88 -10.67
C ASN A 43 -3.57 -7.20 -10.31
N ASP A 44 -4.12 -7.50 -9.13
CA ASP A 44 -5.33 -6.87 -8.64
C ASP A 44 -5.10 -5.38 -8.39
N ILE A 45 -3.97 -4.99 -7.78
CA ILE A 45 -3.60 -3.58 -7.57
C ILE A 45 -3.47 -2.85 -8.91
N ILE A 46 -2.81 -3.46 -9.91
CA ILE A 46 -2.67 -2.87 -11.26
C ILE A 46 -4.04 -2.63 -11.92
N LYS A 47 -5.03 -3.48 -11.65
CA LYS A 47 -6.41 -3.33 -12.14
C LYS A 47 -7.24 -2.31 -11.35
N GLY A 48 -6.65 -1.60 -10.38
CA GLY A 48 -7.33 -0.62 -9.53
C GLY A 48 -7.88 -1.22 -8.22
N GLY A 49 -7.46 -2.42 -7.83
CA GLY A 49 -7.78 -3.02 -6.55
C GLY A 49 -7.11 -2.30 -5.36
N PRO A 50 -7.56 -2.57 -4.12
CA PRO A 50 -7.03 -1.92 -2.93
C PRO A 50 -5.59 -2.37 -2.64
N ILE A 51 -4.76 -1.42 -2.19
CA ILE A 51 -3.40 -1.71 -1.71
C ILE A 51 -3.48 -2.26 -0.28
N PRO A 52 -2.68 -3.28 0.08
CA PRO A 52 -2.62 -3.78 1.45
C PRO A 52 -2.26 -2.66 2.45
N LYS A 53 -3.01 -2.58 3.56
CA LYS A 53 -2.75 -1.60 4.64
C LYS A 53 -1.29 -1.69 5.16
N THR A 54 -0.68 -2.87 5.13
CA THR A 54 0.72 -3.07 5.57
C THR A 54 1.76 -2.34 4.72
N TRP A 55 1.42 -1.88 3.51
CA TRP A 55 2.35 -1.14 2.65
C TRP A 55 2.53 0.31 3.08
N THR A 56 1.58 0.88 3.83
CA THR A 56 1.68 2.24 4.36
C THR A 56 2.45 2.31 5.67
N HIS A 57 2.77 1.17 6.27
CA HIS A 57 3.50 1.10 7.52
C HIS A 57 5.01 1.00 7.28
N SER A 58 5.79 1.70 8.10
CA SER A 58 7.24 1.55 8.14
C SER A 58 7.74 1.48 9.58
N LYS A 59 8.79 0.70 9.81
CA LYS A 59 9.44 0.58 11.12
C LYS A 59 10.72 1.39 11.13
N ILE A 60 10.82 2.38 12.02
CA ILE A 60 12.05 3.16 12.18
C ILE A 60 13.01 2.37 13.07
N VAL A 61 14.22 2.13 12.55
CA VAL A 61 15.32 1.50 13.29
C VAL A 61 16.51 2.45 13.31
N SER A 62 17.04 2.72 14.49
CA SER A 62 18.17 3.64 14.69
C SER A 62 19.50 2.87 14.70
N ILE A 63 20.43 3.26 13.85
CA ILE A 63 21.79 2.70 13.79
C ILE A 63 22.79 3.66 14.45
N PRO A 64 23.57 3.25 15.46
CA PRO A 64 24.57 4.12 16.09
C PRO A 64 25.72 4.47 15.12
N LYS A 65 26.21 5.70 15.18
CA LYS A 65 27.44 6.15 14.52
C LYS A 65 28.65 5.65 15.32
N PRO A 66 29.69 5.11 14.66
CA PRO A 66 30.91 4.75 15.36
C PRO A 66 31.56 6.00 15.97
N LEU A 67 32.26 5.83 17.10
CA LEU A 67 33.06 6.86 17.77
C LEU A 67 32.26 8.09 18.27
N LYS A 68 30.93 7.97 18.40
CA LYS A 68 30.09 8.98 19.04
C LYS A 68 29.44 8.43 20.30
N ASP A 69 29.16 9.33 21.23
CA ASP A 69 28.50 9.04 22.50
C ASP A 69 27.09 8.47 22.28
N SER A 70 26.82 7.27 22.78
CA SER A 70 25.54 6.56 22.62
C SER A 70 24.39 7.21 23.41
N LEU A 71 24.67 8.10 24.34
CA LEU A 71 23.64 8.80 25.10
C LEU A 71 23.02 9.99 24.35
N LYS A 72 23.64 10.41 23.25
CA LYS A 72 23.17 11.54 22.44
C LYS A 72 22.36 11.07 21.23
N VAL A 73 21.19 11.66 21.02
CA VAL A 73 20.29 11.34 19.89
C VAL A 73 20.97 11.59 18.54
N GLU A 74 21.79 12.64 18.43
CA GLU A 74 22.57 12.98 17.24
C GLU A 74 23.59 11.91 16.81
N SER A 75 23.91 10.97 17.71
CA SER A 75 24.81 9.85 17.46
C SER A 75 24.15 8.73 16.67
N TYR A 76 22.85 8.77 16.43
CA TYR A 76 22.14 7.74 15.66
C TYR A 76 21.83 8.19 14.23
N ARG A 77 21.57 7.20 13.37
CA ARG A 77 21.04 7.35 12.02
C ARG A 77 19.70 6.61 11.97
N PRO A 78 18.55 7.30 11.93
CA PRO A 78 17.28 6.63 11.76
C PRO A 78 17.15 6.10 10.33
N ILE A 79 16.73 4.84 10.19
CA ILE A 79 16.40 4.21 8.90
C ILE A 79 14.96 3.72 8.97
N SER A 80 14.14 4.10 7.99
CA SER A 80 12.79 3.60 7.83
C SER A 80 12.79 2.28 7.06
N LEU A 81 12.40 1.19 7.72
CA LEU A 81 12.18 -0.11 7.10
C LEU A 81 10.75 -0.17 6.57
N ILE A 82 10.63 -0.02 5.25
CA ILE A 82 9.37 -0.11 4.51
C ILE A 82 9.12 -1.58 4.12
N ASN A 83 7.86 -1.95 3.94
CA ASN A 83 7.44 -3.26 3.45
C ASN A 83 8.22 -3.68 2.17
N GLN A 84 8.71 -4.92 2.14
CA GLN A 84 9.47 -5.45 1.01
C GLN A 84 8.61 -5.70 -0.23
N ASP A 85 7.34 -6.07 -0.06
CA ASP A 85 6.43 -6.31 -1.19
C ASP A 85 6.17 -5.02 -1.97
N TYR A 86 6.09 -3.88 -1.28
CA TYR A 86 6.01 -2.55 -1.91
C TYR A 86 7.24 -2.27 -2.79
N LYS A 87 8.44 -2.62 -2.33
CA LYS A 87 9.68 -2.44 -3.11
C LYS A 87 9.70 -3.33 -4.35
N ILE A 88 9.24 -4.58 -4.23
CA ILE A 88 9.17 -5.51 -5.37
C ILE A 88 8.16 -5.00 -6.39
N PHE A 89 6.96 -4.59 -5.93
CA PHE A 89 5.91 -4.08 -6.79
C PHE A 89 6.34 -2.82 -7.55
N THR A 90 6.95 -1.85 -6.87
CA THR A 90 7.43 -0.61 -7.50
C THR A 90 8.57 -0.86 -8.49
N SER A 91 9.46 -1.83 -8.23
CA SER A 91 10.48 -2.25 -9.19
C SER A 91 9.88 -2.85 -10.46
N ILE A 92 8.87 -3.71 -10.33
CA ILE A 92 8.13 -4.26 -11.48
C ILE A 92 7.47 -3.13 -12.28
N LEU A 93 6.83 -2.17 -11.60
CA LEU A 93 6.19 -1.03 -12.25
C LEU A 93 7.21 -0.16 -13.01
N ALA A 94 8.33 0.17 -12.37
CA ALA A 94 9.42 0.94 -12.98
C ALA A 94 9.97 0.25 -14.23
N ASN A 95 10.17 -1.08 -14.18
CA ASN A 95 10.62 -1.85 -15.34
C ASN A 95 9.61 -1.83 -16.50
N ARG A 96 8.32 -1.89 -16.21
CA ARG A 96 7.25 -1.81 -17.22
C ARG A 96 7.17 -0.41 -17.85
N LEU A 97 7.32 0.64 -17.04
CA LEU A 97 7.32 2.02 -17.51
C LEU A 97 8.59 2.38 -18.27
N LYS A 98 9.75 1.80 -17.91
CA LYS A 98 11.01 2.06 -18.62
C LYS A 98 10.88 1.80 -20.12
N SER A 99 10.20 0.72 -20.50
CA SER A 99 9.94 0.37 -21.90
C SER A 99 9.15 1.42 -22.68
N SER A 100 8.39 2.31 -22.03
CA SER A 100 7.61 3.35 -22.71
C SER A 100 8.33 4.69 -22.83
N TYR A 101 9.37 4.95 -22.02
CA TYR A 101 10.07 6.25 -21.99
C TYR A 101 11.47 6.23 -22.59
N THR A 102 12.07 5.06 -22.79
CA THR A 102 13.31 4.91 -23.56
C THR A 102 12.96 4.59 -25.01
N SER A 103 12.55 5.62 -25.77
CA SER A 103 12.58 5.62 -27.25
C SER A 103 13.87 6.27 -27.74
#